data_AF-A6T0W4-F1
#
_entry.id   AF-A6T0W4-F1
#
_cell.length_a   1.000
_cell.length_b   1.000
_cell.length_c   1.000
_cell.angle_alpha   90.00
_cell.angle_beta   90.00
_cell.angle_gamma   90.00
#
_symmetry.space_group_name_H-M   'P 1'
#
loop_
_entity.id
_entity.type
_entity.pdbx_description
1 polymer ?
#
loop_
_entity_poly.entity_id
_entity_poly.type
_entity_poly.pdbx_seq_one_letter_code
_entity_poly.pdbx_strand_id
1 'polypeptide(L)'
;MKPTETKSPSHYETYKGWSVAVQVSAHMSRIDTERKEGAYIPRIIVTEHIGTDFKDKEVPDGHSYPTPEECIAQGILTAREYIDRKTEKVAA
;
A
#
# COMPACT_ATOMS: atom_id res chain seq x y z
N MET A 1 -17.26 -24.09 14.40
CA MET A 1 -15.98 -23.68 13.77
C MET A 1 -16.09 -22.19 13.51
N LYS A 2 -15.34 -21.34 14.23
CA LYS A 2 -15.35 -19.89 13.98
C LYS A 2 -14.47 -19.63 12.75
N PRO A 3 -14.89 -18.83 11.76
CA PRO A 3 -13.99 -18.44 10.69
C PRO A 3 -12.83 -17.68 11.32
N THR A 4 -11.62 -18.20 11.16
CA THR A 4 -10.37 -17.49 11.47
C THR A 4 -10.30 -16.33 10.49
N GLU A 5 -10.68 -15.15 10.95
CA GLU A 5 -10.51 -13.88 10.26
C GLU A 5 -9.03 -13.73 9.93
N THR A 6 -8.65 -14.11 8.71
CA THR A 6 -7.26 -14.06 8.25
C THR A 6 -7.03 -12.59 7.94
N LYS A 7 -6.62 -11.80 8.95
CA LYS A 7 -6.31 -10.38 8.76
C LYS A 7 -5.35 -10.27 7.59
N SER A 8 -5.78 -9.63 6.51
CA SER A 8 -4.93 -9.36 5.36
C SER A 8 -3.68 -8.63 5.84
N PRO A 9 -2.48 -9.04 5.38
CA PRO A 9 -1.25 -8.42 5.83
C PRO A 9 -1.26 -6.93 5.43
N SER A 10 -0.87 -6.08 6.38
CA SER A 10 -0.85 -4.63 6.24
C SER A 10 0.37 -4.06 6.94
N HIS A 11 0.92 -2.99 6.40
CA HIS A 11 2.06 -2.27 6.94
C HIS A 11 1.72 -0.81 7.18
N TYR A 12 2.21 -0.26 8.29
CA TYR A 12 2.05 1.14 8.66
C TYR A 12 3.41 1.70 9.09
N GLU A 13 3.81 2.83 8.53
CA GLU A 13 5.03 3.54 8.92
C GLU A 13 4.87 5.06 8.82
N THR A 14 5.86 5.79 9.32
CA THR A 14 6.00 7.23 9.12
C THR A 14 7.23 7.49 8.27
N TYR A 15 7.09 8.30 7.21
CA TYR A 15 8.18 8.66 6.33
C TYR A 15 8.19 10.16 6.04
N LYS A 16 9.29 10.86 6.37
CA LYS A 16 9.46 12.32 6.20
C LYS A 16 8.31 13.17 6.76
N GLY A 17 7.71 12.74 7.89
CA GLY A 17 6.59 13.44 8.53
C GLY A 17 5.20 13.09 7.96
N TRP A 18 5.13 12.18 6.99
CA TRP A 18 3.89 11.65 6.42
C TRP A 18 3.60 10.27 7.02
N SER A 19 2.33 9.93 7.19
CA SER A 19 1.94 8.55 7.51
C SER A 19 1.77 7.74 6.22
N VAL A 20 2.22 6.50 6.23
CA VAL A 20 2.10 5.56 5.13
C VAL A 20 1.38 4.31 5.62
N ALA A 21 0.33 3.91 4.90
CA ALA A 21 -0.41 2.69 5.13
C ALA A 21 -0.48 1.87 3.84
N VAL A 22 0.00 0.63 3.88
CA VAL A 22 -0.03 -0.30 2.75
C VAL A 22 -0.85 -1.52 3.16
N GLN A 23 -1.94 -1.78 2.45
CA GLN A 23 -2.82 -2.91 2.69
C GLN A 23 -2.79 -3.85 1.50
N VAL A 24 -2.64 -5.16 1.74
CA VAL A 24 -2.68 -6.15 0.67
C VAL A 24 -4.13 -6.47 0.30
N SER A 25 -4.52 -6.19 -0.94
CA SER A 25 -5.79 -6.61 -1.51
C SER A 25 -5.56 -7.83 -2.38
N ALA A 26 -6.15 -8.97 -2.01
CA ALA A 26 -6.06 -10.18 -2.83
C ALA A 26 -7.05 -10.07 -4.00
N HIS A 27 -6.55 -10.04 -5.23
CA HIS A 27 -7.40 -10.17 -6.41
C HIS A 27 -7.62 -11.67 -6.68
N MET A 28 -8.37 -12.35 -5.82
CA MET A 28 -8.79 -13.72 -6.10
C MET A 28 -9.96 -13.68 -7.08
N SER A 29 -9.67 -13.67 -8.39
CA SER A 29 -10.73 -13.95 -9.34
C SER A 29 -11.19 -15.39 -9.11
N ARG A 30 -12.49 -15.64 -9.09
CA ARG A 30 -13.09 -16.97 -8.86
C ARG A 30 -12.69 -18.02 -9.94
N ILE A 31 -11.97 -17.58 -10.97
CA ILE A 31 -11.45 -18.35 -12.11
C ILE A 31 -10.00 -18.81 -11.87
N ASP A 32 -9.33 -18.30 -10.83
CA ASP A 32 -7.91 -18.60 -10.53
C ASP A 32 -7.69 -19.87 -9.67
N THR A 33 -8.67 -20.77 -9.54
CA THR A 33 -8.43 -22.07 -8.87
C THR A 33 -7.41 -22.95 -9.60
N GLU A 34 -7.04 -22.62 -10.84
CA GLU A 34 -5.99 -23.30 -11.63
C GLU A 34 -4.69 -22.49 -11.78
N ARG A 35 -4.67 -21.19 -11.43
CA ARG A 35 -3.44 -20.39 -11.45
C ARG A 35 -2.76 -20.45 -10.08
N LYS A 36 -1.53 -20.97 -10.06
CA LYS A 36 -0.65 -21.06 -8.88
C LYS A 36 -0.22 -19.69 -8.30
N GLU A 37 -0.56 -18.58 -8.93
CA GLU A 37 -0.01 -17.26 -8.62
C GLU A 37 -1.15 -16.33 -8.19
N GLY A 38 -1.31 -16.16 -6.88
CA GLY A 38 -2.21 -15.14 -6.35
C GLY A 38 -1.69 -13.77 -6.73
N ALA A 39 -2.50 -12.98 -7.43
CA ALA A 39 -2.19 -11.59 -7.73
C ALA A 39 -2.58 -10.70 -6.54
N TYR A 40 -1.59 -10.19 -5.81
CA TYR A 40 -1.76 -9.27 -4.69
C TYR A 40 -1.57 -7.83 -5.16
N ILE A 41 -2.52 -6.95 -4.86
CA ILE A 41 -2.47 -5.55 -5.26
C ILE A 41 -2.31 -4.70 -3.99
N PRO A 42 -1.31 -3.81 -3.92
CA PRO A 42 -1.15 -2.94 -2.76
C PRO A 42 -2.15 -1.79 -2.84
N ARG A 43 -2.90 -1.60 -1.76
CA ARG A 43 -3.67 -0.38 -1.52
C ARG A 43 -2.83 0.53 -0.64
N ILE A 44 -2.31 1.60 -1.24
CA ILE A 44 -1.36 2.51 -0.61
C ILE A 44 -2.08 3.81 -0.27
N ILE A 45 -2.13 4.17 1.00
CA ILE A 45 -2.63 5.44 1.48
C ILE A 45 -1.47 6.19 2.12
N VAL A 46 -1.25 7.43 1.68
CA VAL A 46 -0.32 8.36 2.32
C VAL A 46 -1.10 9.52 2.92
N THR A 47 -0.69 9.97 4.10
CA THR A 47 -1.32 11.08 4.83
C THR A 47 -0.28 12.15 5.10
N GLU A 48 -0.51 13.34 4.55
CA GLU A 48 0.25 14.55 4.88
C GLU A 48 -0.34 15.21 6.11
N HIS A 49 0.48 15.54 7.10
CA HIS A 49 0.06 16.31 8.27
C HIS A 49 0.47 17.78 8.09
N ILE A 50 -0.51 18.70 8.06
CA ILE A 50 -0.31 20.14 7.83
C ILE A 50 -0.88 20.91 9.03
N GLY A 51 -0.05 21.09 10.05
CA GLY A 51 -0.48 21.74 11.29
C GLY A 51 -1.54 20.91 12.02
N THR A 52 -2.77 21.42 12.10
CA THR A 52 -3.92 20.71 12.69
C THR A 52 -4.74 19.93 11.67
N ASP A 53 -4.49 20.12 10.37
CA ASP A 53 -5.19 19.44 9.28
C ASP A 53 -4.38 18.26 8.74
N PHE A 54 -5.05 17.34 8.05
CA PHE A 54 -4.42 16.24 7.33
C PHE A 54 -4.99 16.08 5.93
N LYS A 55 -4.17 15.55 5.01
CA LYS A 55 -4.58 15.22 3.64
C LYS A 55 -4.22 13.79 3.31
N ASP A 56 -5.24 12.97 3.13
CA ASP A 56 -5.10 11.59 2.67
C ASP A 56 -5.06 11.53 1.15
N LYS A 57 -4.21 10.66 0.62
CA LYS A 57 -4.14 10.35 -0.80
C LYS A 57 -3.90 8.87 -1.00
N GLU A 58 -4.75 8.27 -1.84
CA GLU A 58 -4.48 6.94 -2.38
C GLU A 58 -3.48 7.05 -3.54
N VAL A 59 -2.41 6.25 -3.45
CA VAL A 59 -1.33 6.19 -4.44
C VAL A 59 -1.46 4.86 -5.19
N PRO A 60 -1.80 4.88 -6.49
CA PRO A 60 -1.85 3.65 -7.27
C PRO A 60 -0.42 3.17 -7.56
N ASP A 61 -0.18 1.89 -7.30
CA ASP A 61 1.06 1.22 -7.71
C ASP A 61 1.01 0.71 -9.16
N GLY A 62 -0.17 0.27 -9.60
CA GLY A 62 -0.41 -0.19 -10.97
C GLY A 62 0.06 -1.62 -11.25
N HIS A 63 0.69 -2.30 -10.29
CA HIS A 63 1.15 -3.69 -10.45
C HIS A 63 0.45 -4.65 -9.49
N SER A 64 0.57 -5.94 -9.83
CA SER A 64 0.20 -7.05 -8.96
C SER A 64 1.42 -7.89 -8.65
N TYR A 65 1.51 -8.36 -7.42
CA TYR A 65 2.67 -9.09 -6.89
C TYR A 65 2.30 -10.53 -6.55
N PRO A 66 3.26 -11.47 -6.66
CA PRO A 66 3.02 -12.90 -6.42
C PRO A 66 2.94 -13.26 -4.93
N THR A 67 3.45 -12.40 -4.04
CA THR A 67 3.43 -12.62 -2.59
C THR A 67 2.94 -11.38 -1.83
N PRO A 68 2.28 -11.54 -0.67
CA PRO A 68 1.91 -10.41 0.17
C PRO A 68 3.10 -9.60 0.68
N GLU A 69 4.24 -10.25 0.96
CA GLU A 69 5.45 -9.59 1.43
C GLU A 69 6.03 -8.66 0.36
N GLU A 70 6.12 -9.14 -0.89
CA GLU A 70 6.57 -8.32 -2.02
C GLU A 70 5.57 -7.21 -2.32
N CYS A 71 4.27 -7.50 -2.25
CA CYS A 71 3.21 -6.51 -2.39
C CYS A 71 3.36 -5.34 -1.40
N ILE A 72 3.68 -5.65 -0.14
CA ILE A 72 3.92 -4.64 0.90
C ILE A 72 5.21 -3.89 0.61
N ALA A 73 6.31 -4.59 0.34
CA ALA A 73 7.61 -3.98 0.11
C ALA A 73 7.55 -2.97 -1.05
N GLN A 74 6.90 -3.34 -2.14
CA GLN A 74 6.74 -2.47 -3.30
C GLN A 74 5.77 -1.33 -3.02
N GLY A 75 4.67 -1.58 -2.32
CA GLY A 75 3.76 -0.52 -1.89
C GLY A 75 4.44 0.54 -1.00
N ILE A 76 5.38 0.14 -0.15
CA ILE A 76 6.20 1.05 0.66
C ILE A 76 7.11 1.89 -0.24
N LEU A 77 7.80 1.27 -1.20
CA LEU A 77 8.67 1.99 -2.14
C LEU A 77 7.89 3.04 -2.94
N THR A 78 6.74 2.64 -3.52
CA THR A 78 5.86 3.53 -4.26
C THR A 78 5.35 4.70 -3.40
N ALA A 79 5.00 4.45 -2.14
CA ALA A 79 4.62 5.51 -1.20
C ALA A 79 5.75 6.51 -0.96
N ARG A 80 6.97 6.01 -0.71
CA ARG A 80 8.16 6.83 -0.44
C ARG A 80 8.54 7.68 -1.65
N GLU A 81 8.55 7.10 -2.85
CA GLU A 81 8.80 7.84 -4.10
C GLU A 81 7.76 8.93 -4.36
N TYR A 82 6.49 8.71 -3.98
CA TYR A 82 5.47 9.76 -4.05
C TYR A 82 5.78 10.90 -3.08
N ILE A 83 6.12 10.59 -1.83
CA ILE A 83 6.44 11.59 -0.80
C ILE A 83 7.70 12.37 -1.18
N ASP A 84 8.74 11.70 -1.68
CA ASP A 84 9.98 12.33 -2.13
C ASP A 84 9.70 13.37 -3.21
N ARG A 85 8.97 13.00 -4.27
CA ARG A 85 8.56 13.92 -5.34
C ARG A 85 7.70 15.09 -4.85
N LYS A 86 6.96 14.93 -3.76
CA LYS A 86 6.15 16.02 -3.17
C LYS A 86 6.99 16.95 -2.31
N THR A 87 7.85 16.40 -1.46
CA THR A 87 8.72 17.19 -0.58
C THR A 87 9.78 17.96 -1.35
N GLU A 88 10.37 17.37 -2.40
CA GLU A 88 11.32 18.06 -3.28
C GLU A 88 10.66 19.22 -4.04
N LYS A 89 9.42 19.05 -4.50
CA LYS A 89 8.66 20.12 -5.16
C LYS A 89 8.28 21.29 -4.24
N VAL A 90 8.20 21.05 -2.93
CA VAL A 90 7.93 22.12 -1.95
C VAL A 90 9.21 22.86 -1.56
N ALA A 91 10.37 22.22 -1.69
CA ALA A 91 11.67 22.80 -1.36
C ALA A 91 12.33 23.60 -2.51
N ALA A 92 11.81 23.49 -3.74
CA ALA A 92 12.27 24.21 -4.93
C ALA A 92 11.41 25.45 -5.20
#